data_AF-A0AAV8A239-F1
#
_entry.id   AF-A0AAV8A239-F1
#
_cell.length_a   1.000
_cell.length_b   1.000
_cell.length_c   1.000
_cell.angle_alpha   90.00
_cell.angle_beta   90.00
_cell.angle_gamma   90.00
#
_symmetry.space_group_name_H-M   'P 1'
#
loop_
_entity.id
_entity.type
_entity.pdbx_description
1 polymer ?
#
loop_
_entity_poly.entity_id
_entity_poly.type
_entity_poly.pdbx_seq_one_letter_code
_entity_poly.pdbx_strand_id
1 'polypeptide(L)'
;MGRRFLCSGVTYGELAEALSDESEGAFHVSSNSWGPYGCTEDNGCTYYEQNSVVTDAIVDAVQNGRDGKGIVFVFAAGNDYQYGGDINQYEYAKMAQVIGVAAVNIDGGRSFYSNIGSALVVSGVSSGYNSNDTYTGIRTTDRASTTSCRDDFGGTSSATPLVAGVVALILEANPNLNYWQVQQIIIETATRDNLPPDDFIQNSEGFYYSRQFGFGLVDASAAVNVALVWDDDPTFGKFETDLQTVNKIIPDGGSTSNYLVETIQVDEDLTIVGGVEIQISITHDYIGDIGIALESPSEFLGESSKGEWIIFVYDEYTPDEGTFDSWKLIFYGTSEPTPTPTPTPTPTPTPTPTPTPTPTPTPTPTPTPTPTPTPTPTPTPTPTPTPTPTPTPTPTPDPTPTPTPTPTPTPDPTPTPDPTPETTPTPTPTPSDQVNVSYFINNSFLLSFFLLAIIQFIIF
;
A
#
# COMPACT_ATOMS: atom_id res chain seq x y z
N MET A 1 -13.68 -14.64 -7.28
CA MET A 1 -13.29 -15.62 -8.33
C MET A 1 -11.77 -15.63 -8.41
N GLY A 2 -11.12 -16.67 -8.94
CA GLY A 2 -9.66 -16.73 -9.04
C GLY A 2 -9.20 -16.73 -10.50
N ARG A 3 -8.23 -15.87 -10.85
CA ARG A 3 -7.56 -15.87 -12.15
C ARG A 3 -6.25 -16.66 -12.05
N ARG A 4 -5.98 -17.52 -13.03
CA ARG A 4 -4.82 -18.42 -13.02
C ARG A 4 -3.92 -18.11 -14.21
N PHE A 5 -2.90 -17.29 -13.99
CA PHE A 5 -1.89 -16.92 -14.99
C PHE A 5 -0.45 -17.22 -14.55
N LEU A 6 -0.18 -17.57 -13.28
CA LEU A 6 1.18 -17.82 -12.80
C LEU A 6 1.69 -19.26 -12.98
N CYS A 7 0.89 -20.17 -13.57
CA CYS A 7 1.23 -21.60 -13.64
C CYS A 7 2.00 -22.02 -14.90
N SER A 8 2.24 -21.09 -15.83
CA SER A 8 2.96 -21.29 -17.09
C SER A 8 3.51 -19.95 -17.56
N GLY A 9 4.37 -19.95 -18.57
CA GLY A 9 4.73 -18.70 -19.25
C GLY A 9 3.46 -18.06 -19.81
N VAL A 10 3.18 -16.83 -19.39
CA VAL A 10 2.08 -16.00 -19.87
C VAL A 10 2.69 -14.78 -20.52
N THR A 11 2.16 -14.40 -21.68
CA THR A 11 2.60 -13.20 -22.38
C THR A 11 2.04 -11.95 -21.68
N TYR A 12 2.69 -10.80 -21.85
CA TYR A 12 2.16 -9.54 -21.33
C TYR A 12 0.76 -9.21 -21.87
N GLY A 13 0.44 -9.61 -23.10
CA GLY A 13 -0.90 -9.44 -23.66
C GLY A 13 -1.97 -10.27 -22.96
N GLU A 14 -1.67 -11.55 -22.66
CA GLU A 14 -2.59 -12.41 -21.90
C GLU A 14 -2.75 -11.96 -20.44
N LEU A 15 -1.69 -11.41 -19.83
CA LEU A 15 -1.75 -10.82 -18.49
C LEU A 15 -2.64 -9.56 -18.50
N ALA A 16 -2.43 -8.67 -19.46
CA ALA A 16 -3.23 -7.46 -19.61
C ALA A 16 -4.70 -7.76 -19.92
N GLU A 17 -4.96 -8.75 -20.78
CA GLU A 17 -6.32 -9.24 -21.04
C GLU A 17 -6.96 -9.75 -19.76
N ALA A 18 -6.26 -10.58 -18.96
CA ALA A 18 -6.77 -11.11 -17.71
C ALA A 18 -7.11 -10.03 -16.68
N LEU A 19 -6.33 -8.94 -16.63
CA LEU A 19 -6.55 -7.78 -15.76
C LEU A 19 -7.67 -6.87 -16.26
N SER A 20 -7.75 -6.65 -17.58
CA SER A 20 -8.85 -5.89 -18.21
C SER A 20 -10.20 -6.62 -18.02
N ASP A 21 -10.20 -7.94 -18.14
CA ASP A 21 -11.31 -8.82 -17.80
C ASP A 21 -11.80 -8.66 -16.35
N GLU A 22 -10.96 -8.17 -15.43
CA GLU A 22 -11.39 -7.85 -14.08
C GLU A 22 -12.30 -6.61 -14.07
N SER A 23 -11.99 -5.60 -14.88
CA SER A 23 -12.74 -4.35 -15.00
C SER A 23 -14.16 -4.56 -15.56
N GLU A 24 -14.32 -5.54 -16.45
CA GLU A 24 -15.62 -5.97 -16.99
C GLU A 24 -16.37 -6.96 -16.08
N GLY A 25 -15.68 -7.56 -15.11
CA GLY A 25 -16.22 -8.56 -14.19
C GLY A 25 -16.78 -7.99 -12.88
N ALA A 26 -17.29 -8.87 -12.02
CA ALA A 26 -17.78 -8.50 -10.68
C ALA A 26 -16.67 -8.36 -9.62
N PHE A 27 -15.43 -8.05 -10.05
CA PHE A 27 -14.29 -7.94 -9.13
C PHE A 27 -14.30 -6.57 -8.44
N HIS A 28 -14.06 -6.60 -7.13
CA HIS A 28 -13.98 -5.37 -6.33
C HIS A 28 -12.56 -5.10 -5.85
N VAL A 29 -11.81 -6.18 -5.60
CA VAL A 29 -10.46 -6.17 -5.04
C VAL A 29 -9.62 -7.17 -5.84
N SER A 30 -8.42 -6.78 -6.23
CA SER A 30 -7.44 -7.63 -6.91
C SER A 30 -6.21 -7.79 -6.01
N SER A 31 -5.94 -9.03 -5.56
CA SER A 31 -4.84 -9.36 -4.64
C SER A 31 -3.69 -10.02 -5.40
N ASN A 32 -2.55 -9.34 -5.47
CA ASN A 32 -1.48 -9.66 -6.39
C ASN A 32 -0.13 -9.88 -5.67
N SER A 33 0.20 -11.15 -5.47
CA SER A 33 1.44 -11.58 -4.81
C SER A 33 2.46 -12.09 -5.84
N TRP A 34 2.73 -11.28 -6.86
CA TRP A 34 3.60 -11.59 -7.98
C TRP A 34 4.25 -10.32 -8.53
N GLY A 35 5.33 -10.50 -9.29
CA GLY A 35 6.15 -9.44 -9.86
C GLY A 35 7.45 -10.04 -10.39
N PRO A 36 8.33 -9.22 -10.98
CA PRO A 36 9.65 -9.68 -11.37
C PRO A 36 10.47 -10.08 -10.13
N TYR A 37 11.47 -10.93 -10.32
CA TYR A 37 12.49 -11.12 -9.30
C TYR A 37 13.31 -9.84 -9.20
N GLY A 38 13.26 -9.17 -8.04
CA GLY A 38 13.85 -7.84 -7.88
C GLY A 38 15.36 -7.93 -7.79
N CYS A 39 15.85 -8.56 -6.71
CA CYS A 39 17.29 -8.65 -6.44
C CYS A 39 17.69 -10.08 -6.07
N THR A 40 18.84 -10.53 -6.56
CA THR A 40 19.38 -11.86 -6.22
C THR A 40 20.84 -11.77 -5.76
N GLU A 41 21.28 -12.79 -5.04
CA GLU A 41 22.67 -12.91 -4.58
C GLU A 41 23.69 -12.87 -5.74
N ASP A 42 23.33 -13.48 -6.87
CA ASP A 42 24.26 -13.67 -8.00
C ASP A 42 24.29 -12.50 -8.99
N ASN A 43 23.18 -11.75 -9.14
CA ASN A 43 23.02 -10.76 -10.22
C ASN A 43 22.71 -9.33 -9.74
N GLY A 44 22.66 -9.09 -8.43
CA GLY A 44 22.22 -7.80 -7.89
C GLY A 44 20.75 -7.50 -8.22
N CYS A 45 20.37 -6.23 -8.18
CA CYS A 45 19.01 -5.79 -8.48
C CYS A 45 18.82 -5.60 -9.99
N THR A 46 17.82 -6.29 -10.55
CA THR A 46 17.43 -6.14 -11.95
C THR A 46 16.30 -5.12 -12.06
N TYR A 47 16.51 -4.09 -12.87
CA TYR A 47 15.48 -3.09 -13.13
C TYR A 47 14.61 -3.54 -14.32
N TYR A 48 13.31 -3.75 -14.07
CA TYR A 48 12.36 -4.09 -15.12
C TYR A 48 11.59 -2.83 -15.53
N GLU A 49 11.64 -2.50 -16.81
CA GLU A 49 10.73 -1.50 -17.37
C GLU A 49 9.30 -2.00 -17.22
N GLN A 50 8.41 -1.10 -16.79
CA GLN A 50 6.98 -1.36 -16.76
C GLN A 50 6.50 -1.71 -18.17
N ASN A 51 5.87 -2.88 -18.32
CA ASN A 51 5.21 -3.20 -19.58
C ASN A 51 3.96 -2.32 -19.74
N SER A 52 3.98 -1.40 -20.70
CA SER A 52 2.91 -0.43 -20.90
C SER A 52 1.54 -1.07 -21.07
N VAL A 53 1.45 -2.23 -21.73
CA VAL A 53 0.17 -2.92 -21.95
C VAL A 53 -0.42 -3.43 -20.64
N VAL A 54 0.41 -3.91 -19.71
CA VAL A 54 -0.05 -4.38 -18.39
C VAL A 54 -0.38 -3.20 -17.49
N THR A 55 0.45 -2.17 -17.45
CA THR A 55 0.16 -0.97 -16.65
C THR A 55 -1.09 -0.25 -17.13
N ASP A 56 -1.32 -0.17 -18.44
CA ASP A 56 -2.54 0.41 -19.01
C ASP A 56 -3.78 -0.39 -18.61
N ALA A 57 -3.69 -1.73 -18.57
CA ALA A 57 -4.78 -2.58 -18.09
C ALA A 57 -5.08 -2.39 -16.59
N ILE A 58 -4.04 -2.24 -15.75
CA ILE A 58 -4.21 -1.92 -14.33
C ILE A 58 -4.88 -0.55 -14.18
N VAL A 59 -4.38 0.46 -14.90
CA VAL A 59 -4.94 1.83 -14.87
C VAL A 59 -6.39 1.85 -15.34
N ASP A 60 -6.71 1.13 -16.42
CA ASP A 60 -8.09 0.99 -16.90
C ASP A 60 -9.00 0.35 -15.83
N ALA A 61 -8.56 -0.74 -15.20
CA ALA A 61 -9.32 -1.41 -14.15
C ALA A 61 -9.52 -0.54 -12.90
N VAL A 62 -8.51 0.24 -12.53
CA VAL A 62 -8.56 1.26 -11.46
C VAL A 62 -9.51 2.40 -11.81
N GLN A 63 -9.62 2.80 -13.08
CA GLN A 63 -10.46 3.94 -13.46
C GLN A 63 -11.90 3.55 -13.76
N ASN A 64 -12.10 2.41 -14.42
CA ASN A 64 -13.37 2.05 -15.05
C ASN A 64 -14.08 0.88 -14.37
N GLY A 65 -13.37 0.06 -13.59
CA GLY A 65 -13.98 -1.06 -12.86
C GLY A 65 -14.99 -0.61 -11.80
N ARG A 66 -15.84 -1.53 -11.33
CA ARG A 66 -16.88 -1.27 -10.29
C ARG A 66 -17.80 -0.08 -10.63
N ASP A 67 -18.29 -0.01 -11.87
CA ASP A 67 -19.11 1.09 -12.37
C ASP A 67 -18.40 2.46 -12.27
N GLY A 68 -17.12 2.52 -12.62
CA GLY A 68 -16.29 3.73 -12.54
C GLY A 68 -15.80 4.11 -11.14
N LYS A 69 -16.01 3.24 -10.13
CA LYS A 69 -15.43 3.44 -8.78
C LYS A 69 -13.99 2.95 -8.68
N GLY A 70 -13.57 2.09 -9.60
CA GLY A 70 -12.24 1.53 -9.64
C GLY A 70 -12.03 0.29 -8.79
N ILE A 71 -11.41 -0.73 -9.38
CA ILE A 71 -10.95 -1.92 -8.66
C ILE A 71 -9.80 -1.53 -7.74
N VAL A 72 -9.84 -2.03 -6.50
CA VAL A 72 -8.75 -1.82 -5.54
C VAL A 72 -7.67 -2.88 -5.75
N PHE A 73 -6.53 -2.47 -6.28
CA PHE A 73 -5.37 -3.34 -6.46
C PHE A 73 -4.48 -3.34 -5.22
N VAL A 74 -4.14 -4.52 -4.74
CA VAL A 74 -3.26 -4.74 -3.59
C VAL A 74 -2.09 -5.60 -4.05
N PHE A 75 -0.87 -5.09 -3.93
CA PHE A 75 0.36 -5.73 -4.42
C PHE A 75 1.35 -6.00 -3.29
N ALA A 76 2.01 -7.14 -3.35
CA ALA A 76 3.12 -7.47 -2.47
C ALA A 76 4.35 -6.59 -2.78
N ALA A 77 5.02 -6.09 -1.75
CA ALA A 77 6.22 -5.27 -1.90
C ALA A 77 7.45 -6.05 -2.43
N GLY A 78 7.42 -7.38 -2.39
CA GLY A 78 8.53 -8.27 -2.74
C GLY A 78 9.27 -8.83 -1.52
N ASN A 79 10.19 -9.77 -1.75
CA ASN A 79 10.82 -10.60 -0.71
C ASN A 79 12.37 -10.59 -0.77
N ASP A 80 12.95 -9.59 -1.41
CA ASP A 80 14.35 -9.59 -1.84
C ASP A 80 15.20 -8.59 -1.02
N TYR A 81 14.70 -8.11 0.14
CA TYR A 81 15.37 -7.08 0.94
C TYR A 81 16.79 -7.46 1.34
N GLN A 82 17.02 -8.74 1.65
CA GLN A 82 18.33 -9.26 2.03
C GLN A 82 19.39 -9.07 0.92
N TYR A 83 18.96 -8.74 -0.30
CA TYR A 83 19.79 -8.45 -1.46
C TYR A 83 19.67 -6.98 -1.92
N GLY A 84 19.12 -6.10 -1.08
CA GLY A 84 18.91 -4.68 -1.42
C GLY A 84 17.55 -4.36 -2.06
N GLY A 85 16.59 -5.28 -2.00
CA GLY A 85 15.25 -5.09 -2.60
C GLY A 85 14.50 -3.85 -2.09
N ASP A 86 14.07 -3.02 -3.04
CA ASP A 86 13.22 -1.85 -2.82
C ASP A 86 11.95 -1.94 -3.70
N ILE A 87 10.77 -1.70 -3.13
CA ILE A 87 9.48 -1.76 -3.84
C ILE A 87 9.45 -0.83 -5.06
N ASN A 88 10.21 0.26 -5.05
CA ASN A 88 10.30 1.18 -6.19
C ASN A 88 10.90 0.55 -7.46
N GLN A 89 11.53 -0.62 -7.33
CA GLN A 89 12.06 -1.39 -8.45
C GLN A 89 11.03 -2.40 -9.00
N TYR A 90 9.88 -2.58 -8.32
CA TYR A 90 8.83 -3.51 -8.73
C TYR A 90 7.80 -2.80 -9.59
N GLU A 91 7.76 -3.20 -10.86
CA GLU A 91 6.99 -2.56 -11.93
C GLU A 91 5.55 -2.18 -11.54
N TYR A 92 4.78 -3.08 -10.93
CA TYR A 92 3.36 -2.81 -10.61
C TYR A 92 3.15 -2.35 -9.17
N ALA A 93 3.93 -2.86 -8.22
CA ALA A 93 3.74 -2.59 -6.80
C ALA A 93 4.06 -1.12 -6.44
N LYS A 94 4.84 -0.43 -7.27
CA LYS A 94 5.18 0.99 -7.09
C LYS A 94 4.16 1.99 -7.63
N MET A 95 3.12 1.54 -8.34
CA MET A 95 2.17 2.46 -8.98
C MET A 95 1.36 3.23 -7.93
N ALA A 96 1.19 4.55 -8.10
CA ALA A 96 0.44 5.40 -7.16
C ALA A 96 -0.99 4.90 -6.90
N GLN A 97 -1.58 4.26 -7.90
CA GLN A 97 -2.95 3.79 -7.90
C GLN A 97 -3.18 2.47 -7.15
N VAL A 98 -2.11 1.81 -6.68
CA VAL A 98 -2.20 0.50 -6.01
C VAL A 98 -1.79 0.59 -4.54
N ILE A 99 -2.19 -0.40 -3.75
CA ILE A 99 -1.79 -0.54 -2.36
C ILE A 99 -0.59 -1.49 -2.30
N GLY A 100 0.62 -0.93 -2.18
CA GLY A 100 1.85 -1.68 -1.93
C GLY A 100 1.93 -2.16 -0.48
N VAL A 101 2.12 -3.47 -0.27
CA VAL A 101 2.02 -4.14 1.04
C VAL A 101 3.36 -4.73 1.50
N ALA A 102 3.88 -4.20 2.60
CA ALA A 102 5.00 -4.77 3.34
C ALA A 102 4.56 -5.87 4.33
N ALA A 103 5.53 -6.62 4.84
CA ALA A 103 5.31 -7.72 5.78
C ALA A 103 5.90 -7.42 7.17
N VAL A 104 5.05 -7.59 8.18
CA VAL A 104 5.38 -7.48 9.61
C VAL A 104 5.31 -8.86 10.26
N ASN A 105 6.32 -9.19 11.07
CA ASN A 105 6.37 -10.45 11.82
C ASN A 105 5.50 -10.37 13.10
N ILE A 106 5.40 -11.48 13.82
CA ILE A 106 4.54 -11.59 15.00
C ILE A 106 4.89 -10.65 16.17
N ASP A 107 6.13 -10.14 16.22
CA ASP A 107 6.58 -9.21 17.26
C ASP A 107 6.43 -7.75 16.83
N GLY A 108 5.86 -7.48 15.65
CA GLY A 108 5.73 -6.12 15.11
C GLY A 108 6.99 -5.60 14.41
N GLY A 109 8.03 -6.42 14.26
CA GLY A 109 9.21 -6.08 13.48
C GLY A 109 8.99 -6.29 11.97
N ARG A 110 9.76 -5.60 11.12
CA ARG A 110 9.77 -5.90 9.69
C ARG A 110 10.25 -7.34 9.48
N SER A 111 9.51 -8.11 8.68
CA SER A 111 9.99 -9.44 8.29
C SER A 111 11.27 -9.29 7.45
N PHE A 112 12.30 -10.11 7.73
CA PHE A 112 13.65 -9.95 7.17
C PHE A 112 13.71 -9.85 5.64
N TYR A 113 12.77 -10.49 4.94
CA TYR A 113 12.66 -10.49 3.48
C TYR A 113 11.92 -9.28 2.91
N SER A 114 11.11 -8.57 3.72
CA SER A 114 10.18 -7.56 3.21
C SER A 114 10.93 -6.38 2.63
N ASN A 115 10.74 -6.13 1.33
CA ASN A 115 11.33 -4.95 0.70
C ASN A 115 10.88 -3.66 1.39
N ILE A 116 11.79 -2.69 1.37
CA ILE A 116 11.54 -1.33 1.84
C ILE A 116 11.20 -0.44 0.66
N GLY A 117 10.85 0.82 0.91
CA GLY A 117 10.85 1.85 -0.12
C GLY A 117 9.77 2.89 0.10
N SER A 118 9.78 3.86 -0.79
CA SER A 118 8.87 5.01 -0.75
C SER A 118 7.51 4.72 -1.40
N ALA A 119 7.29 3.54 -1.97
CA ALA A 119 5.99 3.15 -2.51
C ALA A 119 5.15 2.24 -1.63
N LEU A 120 5.60 1.98 -0.41
CA LEU A 120 4.81 1.22 0.57
C LEU A 120 3.63 2.06 1.02
N VAL A 121 2.42 1.51 0.92
CA VAL A 121 1.23 2.15 1.50
C VAL A 121 1.03 1.65 2.93
N VAL A 122 1.01 0.34 3.13
CA VAL A 122 0.70 -0.25 4.44
C VAL A 122 1.43 -1.57 4.65
N SER A 123 1.46 -2.05 5.87
CA SER A 123 1.96 -3.37 6.24
C SER A 123 0.82 -4.33 6.61
N GLY A 124 1.00 -5.60 6.28
CA GLY A 124 0.18 -6.70 6.78
C GLY A 124 1.01 -7.68 7.62
N VAL A 125 0.36 -8.38 8.55
CA VAL A 125 1.02 -9.45 9.31
C VAL A 125 1.36 -10.61 8.38
N SER A 126 2.57 -11.15 8.54
CA SER A 126 3.11 -12.24 7.74
C SER A 126 4.01 -13.17 8.56
N SER A 127 4.67 -14.10 7.86
CA SER A 127 5.69 -14.94 8.43
C SER A 127 6.96 -14.16 8.79
N GLY A 128 7.75 -14.69 9.71
CA GLY A 128 9.03 -14.12 10.08
C GLY A 128 9.59 -14.72 11.37
N TYR A 129 10.84 -14.41 11.64
CA TYR A 129 11.48 -14.71 12.93
C TYR A 129 11.01 -13.70 13.97
N ASN A 130 10.67 -14.20 15.15
CA ASN A 130 10.45 -13.37 16.33
C ASN A 130 11.78 -13.08 17.06
N SER A 131 11.72 -12.27 18.11
CA SER A 131 12.84 -11.90 18.98
C SER A 131 13.56 -13.07 19.66
N ASN A 132 12.93 -14.26 19.70
CA ASN A 132 13.51 -15.50 20.21
C ASN A 132 14.00 -16.43 19.10
N ASP A 133 14.21 -15.93 17.88
CA ASP A 133 14.66 -16.68 16.70
C ASP A 133 13.72 -17.85 16.32
N THR A 134 12.43 -17.71 16.65
CA THR A 134 11.40 -18.69 16.25
C THR A 134 10.69 -18.19 15.00
N TYR A 135 10.77 -18.98 13.93
CA TYR A 135 10.03 -18.71 12.70
C TYR A 135 8.55 -19.07 12.87
N THR A 136 7.66 -18.15 12.54
CA THR A 136 6.21 -18.36 12.48
C THR A 136 5.70 -18.02 11.10
N GLY A 137 4.67 -18.73 10.63
CA GLY A 137 4.00 -18.48 9.35
C GLY A 137 2.51 -18.26 9.50
N ILE A 138 1.87 -17.89 8.39
CA ILE A 138 0.44 -17.70 8.30
C ILE A 138 -0.23 -19.05 8.08
N ARG A 139 -1.26 -19.32 8.90
CA ARG A 139 -2.11 -20.48 8.72
C ARG A 139 -3.22 -20.19 7.72
N THR A 140 -3.31 -21.01 6.68
CA THR A 140 -4.29 -20.85 5.61
C THR A 140 -4.66 -22.22 5.01
N THR A 141 -5.65 -22.23 4.11
CA THR A 141 -6.01 -23.42 3.33
C THR A 141 -4.93 -23.75 2.30
N ASP A 142 -4.65 -25.04 2.09
CA ASP A 142 -3.72 -25.48 1.06
C ASP A 142 -4.22 -26.73 0.34
N ARG A 143 -4.29 -26.65 -0.98
CA ARG A 143 -4.72 -27.74 -1.86
C ARG A 143 -3.70 -28.88 -1.94
N ALA A 144 -2.41 -28.59 -1.77
CA ALA A 144 -1.33 -29.58 -1.91
C ALA A 144 -1.11 -30.40 -0.62
N SER A 145 -1.51 -29.86 0.53
CA SER A 145 -1.40 -30.53 1.83
C SER A 145 -2.40 -31.70 2.00
N THR A 146 -1.99 -32.71 2.79
CA THR A 146 -2.86 -33.84 3.17
C THR A 146 -3.95 -33.44 4.17
N THR A 147 -3.76 -32.33 4.89
CA THR A 147 -4.69 -31.78 5.89
C THR A 147 -5.61 -30.70 5.32
N SER A 148 -5.45 -30.33 4.04
CA SER A 148 -6.06 -29.16 3.41
C SER A 148 -5.69 -27.81 4.04
N CYS A 149 -4.69 -27.79 4.93
CA CYS A 149 -4.22 -26.63 5.67
C CYS A 149 -2.69 -26.54 5.60
N ARG A 150 -2.18 -25.32 5.55
CA ARG A 150 -0.77 -24.96 5.64
C ARG A 150 -0.59 -23.98 6.80
N ASP A 151 0.50 -24.09 7.56
CA ASP A 151 0.78 -23.27 8.74
C ASP A 151 2.10 -22.49 8.67
N ASP A 152 2.79 -22.58 7.53
CA ASP A 152 4.06 -21.91 7.23
C ASP A 152 3.95 -20.97 5.99
N PHE A 153 2.74 -20.55 5.58
CA PHE A 153 2.62 -19.64 4.44
C PHE A 153 3.22 -18.27 4.77
N GLY A 154 4.00 -17.69 3.86
CA GLY A 154 4.87 -16.56 4.18
C GLY A 154 5.16 -15.63 3.02
N GLY A 155 6.05 -14.67 3.28
CA GLY A 155 6.41 -13.61 2.34
C GLY A 155 5.46 -12.41 2.44
N THR A 156 5.79 -11.32 1.77
CA THR A 156 4.82 -10.25 1.46
C THR A 156 3.61 -10.80 0.72
N SER A 157 3.78 -11.96 0.07
CA SER A 157 2.74 -12.77 -0.55
C SER A 157 1.62 -13.23 0.39
N SER A 158 1.87 -13.39 1.70
CA SER A 158 0.84 -13.72 2.69
C SER A 158 0.31 -12.50 3.46
N ALA A 159 1.06 -11.39 3.52
CA ALA A 159 0.55 -10.09 4.00
C ALA A 159 -0.50 -9.48 3.06
N THR A 160 -0.22 -9.53 1.76
CA THR A 160 -1.06 -8.95 0.69
C THR A 160 -2.53 -9.41 0.74
N PRO A 161 -2.84 -10.73 0.78
CA PRO A 161 -4.23 -11.18 0.86
C PRO A 161 -4.91 -10.84 2.20
N LEU A 162 -4.16 -10.63 3.28
CA LEU A 162 -4.72 -10.15 4.54
C LEU A 162 -5.21 -8.69 4.38
N VAL A 163 -4.38 -7.82 3.81
CA VAL A 163 -4.77 -6.43 3.50
C VAL A 163 -5.94 -6.40 2.51
N ALA A 164 -5.93 -7.23 1.46
CA ALA A 164 -7.04 -7.35 0.52
C ALA A 164 -8.35 -7.79 1.21
N GLY A 165 -8.27 -8.62 2.25
CA GLY A 165 -9.41 -8.97 3.10
C GLY A 165 -9.97 -7.75 3.86
N VAL A 166 -9.09 -6.89 4.40
CA VAL A 166 -9.53 -5.63 5.04
C VAL A 166 -10.19 -4.69 4.04
N VAL A 167 -9.63 -4.55 2.83
CA VAL A 167 -10.25 -3.80 1.74
C VAL A 167 -11.65 -4.31 1.44
N ALA A 168 -11.86 -5.63 1.42
CA ALA A 168 -13.19 -6.20 1.21
C ALA A 168 -14.17 -5.80 2.33
N LEU A 169 -13.73 -5.74 3.59
CA LEU A 169 -14.55 -5.28 4.72
C LEU A 169 -14.90 -3.79 4.62
N ILE A 170 -13.95 -2.95 4.19
CA ILE A 170 -14.18 -1.52 3.92
C ILE A 170 -15.28 -1.36 2.86
N LEU A 171 -15.19 -2.10 1.77
CA LEU A 171 -16.17 -2.04 0.67
C LEU A 171 -17.52 -2.66 1.03
N GLU A 172 -17.56 -3.63 1.95
CA GLU A 172 -18.81 -4.13 2.53
C GLU A 172 -19.49 -3.05 3.38
N ALA A 173 -18.72 -2.32 4.19
CA ALA A 173 -19.23 -1.23 5.01
C ALA A 173 -19.72 -0.05 4.17
N ASN A 174 -19.01 0.28 3.08
CA ASN A 174 -19.40 1.34 2.17
C ASN A 174 -19.05 0.97 0.70
N PRO A 175 -20.01 0.43 -0.07
CA PRO A 175 -19.78 -0.01 -1.44
C PRO A 175 -19.64 1.15 -2.45
N ASN A 176 -19.93 2.38 -2.02
CA ASN A 176 -19.85 3.58 -2.86
C ASN A 176 -18.44 4.16 -2.95
N LEU A 177 -17.52 3.72 -2.09
CA LEU A 177 -16.14 4.19 -2.10
C LEU A 177 -15.45 3.85 -3.42
N ASN A 178 -14.75 4.85 -3.97
CA ASN A 178 -13.84 4.67 -5.09
C ASN A 178 -12.46 4.16 -4.59
N TYR A 179 -11.60 3.75 -5.52
CA TYR A 179 -10.35 3.07 -5.18
C TYR A 179 -9.42 3.95 -4.32
N TRP A 180 -9.34 5.25 -4.63
CA TRP A 180 -8.44 6.17 -3.93
C TRP A 180 -8.97 6.49 -2.52
N GLN A 181 -10.30 6.59 -2.33
CA GLN A 181 -10.90 6.73 -0.99
C GLN A 181 -10.60 5.52 -0.12
N VAL A 182 -10.66 4.30 -0.68
CA VAL A 182 -10.26 3.10 0.07
C VAL A 182 -8.78 3.16 0.47
N GLN A 183 -7.89 3.60 -0.44
CA GLN A 183 -6.48 3.80 -0.14
C GLN A 183 -6.30 4.84 0.97
N GLN A 184 -7.03 5.97 0.96
CA GLN A 184 -6.99 6.97 2.03
C GLN A 184 -7.45 6.42 3.36
N ILE A 185 -8.56 5.69 3.41
CA ILE A 185 -9.04 5.06 4.64
C ILE A 185 -7.95 4.16 5.22
N ILE A 186 -7.26 3.36 4.39
CA ILE A 186 -6.14 2.52 4.83
C ILE A 186 -4.99 3.37 5.39
N ILE A 187 -4.63 4.48 4.73
CA ILE A 187 -3.58 5.40 5.14
C ILE A 187 -3.91 6.05 6.50
N GLU A 188 -5.10 6.64 6.62
CA GLU A 188 -5.53 7.38 7.82
C GLU A 188 -5.75 6.49 9.04
N THR A 189 -6.04 5.21 8.82
CA THR A 189 -6.36 4.27 9.90
C THR A 189 -5.24 3.28 10.21
N ALA A 190 -4.14 3.29 9.45
CA ALA A 190 -2.99 2.44 9.72
C ALA A 190 -2.46 2.72 11.14
N THR A 191 -2.31 1.65 11.92
CA THR A 191 -1.81 1.75 13.29
C THR A 191 -0.29 1.58 13.32
N ARG A 192 0.35 2.34 14.21
CA ARG A 192 1.77 2.20 14.53
C ARG A 192 1.99 1.44 15.83
N ASP A 193 0.91 0.98 16.45
CA ASP A 193 0.99 0.26 17.71
C ASP A 193 1.79 -1.03 17.53
N ASN A 194 2.76 -1.22 18.43
CA ASN A 194 3.70 -2.34 18.41
C ASN A 194 4.65 -2.37 17.20
N LEU A 195 4.74 -1.28 16.42
CA LEU A 195 5.81 -1.10 15.43
C LEU A 195 6.96 -0.28 16.04
N PRO A 196 8.19 -0.39 15.52
CA PRO A 196 9.31 0.44 15.96
C PRO A 196 9.00 1.94 15.74
N PRO A 197 8.91 2.78 16.79
CA PRO A 197 8.49 4.17 16.64
C PRO A 197 9.56 5.05 15.96
N ASP A 198 10.83 4.72 16.15
CA ASP A 198 11.97 5.50 15.62
C ASP A 198 12.10 5.38 14.08
N ASP A 199 11.35 4.45 13.46
CA ASP A 199 11.35 4.24 12.00
C ASP A 199 10.33 5.13 11.25
N PHE A 200 9.54 5.94 11.97
CA PHE A 200 8.51 6.81 11.39
C PHE A 200 8.91 8.28 11.43
N ILE A 201 8.78 8.94 10.29
CA ILE A 201 8.92 10.39 10.15
C ILE A 201 7.51 10.98 10.09
N GLN A 202 7.27 12.04 10.87
CA GLN A 202 6.02 12.78 10.82
C GLN A 202 6.17 13.96 9.87
N ASN A 203 5.19 14.17 9.00
CA ASN A 203 5.12 15.36 8.16
C ASN A 203 4.37 16.52 8.86
N SER A 204 4.30 17.66 8.19
CA SER A 204 3.61 18.85 8.70
C SER A 204 2.08 18.71 8.85
N GLU A 205 1.47 17.79 8.09
CA GLU A 205 0.03 17.47 8.12
C GLU A 205 -0.34 16.41 9.18
N GLY A 206 0.66 15.89 9.91
CA GLY A 206 0.47 14.95 11.00
C GLY A 206 0.47 13.48 10.60
N PHE A 207 0.66 13.15 9.32
CA PHE A 207 0.87 11.78 8.86
C PHE A 207 2.25 11.29 9.28
N TYR A 208 2.33 9.99 9.54
CA TYR A 208 3.58 9.30 9.85
C TYR A 208 3.88 8.27 8.78
N TYR A 209 5.10 8.28 8.28
CA TYR A 209 5.52 7.38 7.23
C TYR A 209 6.83 6.69 7.58
N SER A 210 6.95 5.42 7.21
CA SER A 210 8.18 4.65 7.28
C SER A 210 8.47 3.99 5.94
N ARG A 211 9.72 4.10 5.47
CA ARG A 211 10.18 3.30 4.32
C ARG A 211 10.18 1.79 4.60
N GLN A 212 10.00 1.36 5.85
CA GLN A 212 9.93 -0.04 6.23
C GLN A 212 8.49 -0.56 6.37
N PHE A 213 7.55 0.32 6.73
CA PHE A 213 6.20 -0.06 7.14
C PHE A 213 5.07 0.67 6.40
N GLY A 214 5.38 1.60 5.49
CA GLY A 214 4.40 2.52 4.93
C GLY A 214 3.82 3.42 6.02
N PHE A 215 2.50 3.60 6.02
CA PHE A 215 1.78 4.33 7.08
C PHE A 215 1.60 3.54 8.38
N GLY A 216 1.94 2.24 8.39
CA GLY A 216 1.84 1.37 9.55
C GLY A 216 1.21 0.02 9.24
N LEU A 217 0.70 -0.65 10.26
CA LEU A 217 0.00 -1.93 10.14
C LEU A 217 -1.48 -1.68 9.84
N VAL A 218 -2.06 -2.46 8.94
CA VAL A 218 -3.48 -2.37 8.61
C VAL A 218 -4.37 -2.63 9.85
N ASP A 219 -5.32 -1.74 10.14
CA ASP A 219 -6.30 -1.90 11.21
C ASP A 219 -7.72 -2.03 10.62
N ALA A 220 -8.24 -3.26 10.61
CA ALA A 220 -9.56 -3.53 10.05
C ALA A 220 -10.70 -2.83 10.81
N SER A 221 -10.58 -2.70 12.13
CA SER A 221 -11.63 -2.10 12.95
C SER A 221 -11.70 -0.59 12.72
N ALA A 222 -10.54 0.08 12.75
CA ALA A 222 -10.46 1.51 12.48
C ALA A 222 -10.93 1.81 11.04
N ALA A 223 -10.43 1.06 10.06
CA ALA A 223 -10.78 1.25 8.64
C ALA A 223 -12.29 1.10 8.37
N VAL A 224 -12.92 0.05 8.91
CA VAL A 224 -14.38 -0.16 8.75
C VAL A 224 -15.19 0.94 9.43
N ASN A 225 -14.78 1.38 10.62
CA ASN A 225 -15.49 2.46 11.33
C ASN A 225 -15.44 3.78 10.58
N VAL A 226 -14.30 4.11 9.97
CA VAL A 226 -14.16 5.30 9.12
C VAL A 226 -15.01 5.14 7.85
N ALA A 227 -14.95 3.98 7.18
CA ALA A 227 -15.71 3.71 5.96
C ALA A 227 -17.22 3.90 6.12
N LEU A 228 -17.78 3.51 7.27
CA LEU A 228 -19.22 3.63 7.58
C LEU A 228 -19.74 5.07 7.57
N VAL A 229 -18.88 6.05 7.82
CA VAL A 229 -19.25 7.46 7.93
C VAL A 229 -18.55 8.36 6.91
N TRP A 230 -17.75 7.78 6.00
CA TRP A 230 -17.05 8.52 4.96
C TRP A 230 -18.04 9.16 3.98
N ASP A 231 -18.05 10.49 3.94
CA ASP A 231 -18.91 11.31 3.08
C ASP A 231 -18.14 12.29 2.17
N ASP A 232 -16.81 12.33 2.26
CA ASP A 232 -15.95 13.18 1.44
C ASP A 232 -15.80 12.65 0.00
N ASP A 233 -16.22 13.47 -0.97
CA ASP A 233 -16.13 13.18 -2.41
C ASP A 233 -15.50 14.34 -3.21
N PRO A 234 -14.25 14.74 -2.88
CA PRO A 234 -13.53 15.73 -3.67
C PRO A 234 -13.18 15.19 -5.06
N THR A 235 -12.93 16.10 -6.00
CA THR A 235 -12.51 15.69 -7.36
C THR A 235 -11.07 15.20 -7.31
N PHE A 236 -10.88 13.89 -7.40
CA PHE A 236 -9.58 13.27 -7.56
C PHE A 236 -9.11 13.37 -9.01
N GLY A 237 -7.83 13.68 -9.19
CA GLY A 237 -7.24 13.85 -10.50
C GLY A 237 -5.74 13.63 -10.49
N LYS A 238 -5.17 13.79 -11.69
CA LYS A 238 -3.73 13.72 -11.95
C LYS A 238 -3.25 15.02 -12.56
N PHE A 239 -2.12 15.53 -12.07
CA PHE A 239 -1.42 16.68 -12.66
C PHE A 239 0.00 16.26 -13.05
N GLU A 240 0.46 16.63 -14.24
CA GLU A 240 1.82 16.35 -14.71
C GLU A 240 2.56 17.67 -14.96
N THR A 241 3.81 17.75 -14.53
CA THR A 241 4.67 18.88 -14.89
C THR A 241 5.18 18.74 -16.31
N ASP A 242 5.62 19.86 -16.89
CA ASP A 242 6.40 19.83 -18.13
C ASP A 242 7.70 19.02 -17.94
N LEU A 243 8.11 18.31 -19.00
CA LEU A 243 9.36 17.55 -19.01
C LEU A 243 10.57 18.48 -18.91
N GLN A 244 11.34 18.34 -17.85
CA GLN A 244 12.61 19.05 -17.66
C GLN A 244 13.72 18.28 -18.36
N THR A 245 14.30 18.85 -19.40
CA THR A 245 15.49 18.29 -20.07
C THR A 245 16.75 18.89 -19.43
N VAL A 246 17.57 18.04 -18.82
CA VAL A 246 18.70 18.41 -17.96
C VAL A 246 20.03 18.19 -18.67
N ASN A 247 20.28 16.97 -19.15
CA ASN A 247 21.51 16.52 -19.82
C ASN A 247 22.81 16.87 -19.04
N LYS A 248 22.85 16.60 -17.74
CA LYS A 248 24.01 16.89 -16.88
C LYS A 248 24.73 15.62 -16.46
N ILE A 249 26.04 15.70 -16.30
CA ILE A 249 26.86 14.60 -15.78
C ILE A 249 26.53 14.40 -14.30
N ILE A 250 26.36 13.14 -13.90
CA ILE A 250 26.20 12.74 -12.51
C ILE A 250 27.60 12.71 -11.88
N PRO A 251 27.85 13.46 -10.78
CA PRO A 251 29.15 13.45 -10.14
C PRO A 251 29.47 12.11 -9.47
N ASP A 252 30.65 11.58 -9.78
CA ASP A 252 31.19 10.32 -9.25
C ASP A 252 31.65 10.47 -7.76
N GLY A 253 31.49 9.40 -6.97
CA GLY A 253 32.03 9.27 -5.61
C GLY A 253 31.22 9.93 -4.49
N GLY A 254 30.08 9.31 -4.17
CA GLY A 254 29.06 9.68 -3.18
C GLY A 254 29.51 10.29 -1.86
N SER A 255 29.63 11.62 -1.85
CA SER A 255 29.49 12.45 -0.65
C SER A 255 28.23 13.30 -0.84
N THR A 256 27.50 13.63 0.23
CA THR A 256 26.37 14.57 0.20
C THR A 256 26.71 15.94 -0.40
N SER A 257 28.01 16.27 -0.48
CA SER A 257 28.52 17.46 -1.16
C SER A 257 28.58 17.36 -2.69
N ASN A 258 28.33 16.18 -3.27
CA ASN A 258 28.49 15.87 -4.70
C ASN A 258 27.17 15.51 -5.40
N TYR A 259 26.01 15.78 -4.79
CA TYR A 259 24.73 15.50 -5.43
C TYR A 259 24.50 16.44 -6.63
N LEU A 260 24.01 15.87 -7.73
CA LEU A 260 23.39 16.65 -8.79
C LEU A 260 22.00 17.07 -8.33
N VAL A 261 21.72 18.37 -8.34
CA VAL A 261 20.48 18.95 -7.82
C VAL A 261 19.75 19.70 -8.92
N GLU A 262 18.50 19.31 -9.18
CA GLU A 262 17.57 20.06 -10.04
C GLU A 262 16.35 20.49 -9.24
N THR A 263 15.71 21.57 -9.69
CA THR A 263 14.51 22.13 -9.06
C THR A 263 13.42 22.36 -10.08
N ILE A 264 12.17 22.25 -9.65
CA ILE A 264 11.00 22.67 -10.42
C ILE A 264 10.02 23.43 -9.52
N GLN A 265 9.49 24.53 -10.04
CA GLN A 265 8.43 25.29 -9.39
C GLN A 265 7.08 24.82 -9.91
N VAL A 266 6.21 24.38 -8.99
CA VAL A 266 4.85 23.93 -9.29
C VAL A 266 3.86 25.00 -8.85
N ASP A 267 3.07 25.49 -9.79
CA ASP A 267 2.04 26.50 -9.54
C ASP A 267 0.66 25.89 -9.25
N GLU A 268 0.42 24.66 -9.71
CA GLU A 268 -0.83 23.93 -9.52
C GLU A 268 -1.00 23.58 -8.03
N ASP A 269 -2.22 23.79 -7.53
CA ASP A 269 -2.58 23.61 -6.13
C ASP A 269 -3.50 22.40 -5.99
N LEU A 270 -2.89 21.22 -5.85
CA LEU A 270 -3.54 19.94 -5.67
C LEU A 270 -3.17 19.41 -4.28
N THR A 271 -4.15 19.01 -3.47
CA THR A 271 -3.88 18.31 -2.21
C THR A 271 -3.45 16.87 -2.54
N ILE A 272 -2.20 16.54 -2.24
CA ILE A 272 -1.60 15.25 -2.58
C ILE A 272 -2.18 14.19 -1.64
N VAL A 273 -2.97 13.27 -2.20
CA VAL A 273 -3.53 12.13 -1.43
C VAL A 273 -3.15 10.79 -2.05
N GLY A 274 -2.99 10.71 -3.38
CA GLY A 274 -2.55 9.50 -4.07
C GLY A 274 -1.03 9.38 -4.21
N GLY A 275 -0.27 10.40 -3.80
CA GLY A 275 1.20 10.48 -3.85
C GLY A 275 1.76 11.09 -5.15
N VAL A 276 3.07 10.93 -5.37
CA VAL A 276 3.82 11.57 -6.46
C VAL A 276 4.72 10.56 -7.15
N GLU A 277 4.65 10.51 -8.48
CA GLU A 277 5.55 9.77 -9.33
C GLU A 277 6.59 10.70 -9.98
N ILE A 278 7.83 10.24 -10.05
CA ILE A 278 8.95 10.88 -10.75
C ILE A 278 9.22 10.04 -11.99
N GLN A 279 8.99 10.58 -13.18
CA GLN A 279 9.51 9.98 -14.40
C GLN A 279 10.87 10.61 -14.70
N ILE A 280 11.92 9.80 -14.78
CA ILE A 280 13.32 10.22 -14.88
C ILE A 280 14.01 9.45 -15.99
N SER A 281 14.89 10.10 -16.77
CA SER A 281 15.76 9.45 -17.75
C SER A 281 17.20 9.55 -17.29
N ILE A 282 17.85 8.41 -17.08
CA ILE A 282 19.27 8.33 -16.70
C ILE A 282 20.00 7.34 -17.61
N THR A 283 21.22 7.74 -17.98
CA THR A 283 22.22 6.91 -18.66
C THR A 283 23.35 6.68 -17.67
N HIS A 284 23.62 5.44 -17.26
CA HIS A 284 24.74 5.11 -16.38
C HIS A 284 25.32 3.73 -16.72
N ASP A 285 26.62 3.54 -16.54
CA ASP A 285 27.27 2.24 -16.77
C ASP A 285 26.86 1.20 -15.72
N TYR A 286 26.59 1.65 -14.49
CA TYR A 286 26.11 0.83 -13.37
C TYR A 286 24.90 1.49 -12.70
N ILE A 287 23.68 1.14 -13.12
CA ILE A 287 22.46 1.79 -12.60
C ILE A 287 22.22 1.51 -11.11
N GLY A 288 22.82 0.44 -10.57
CA GLY A 288 22.70 0.06 -9.16
C GLY A 288 23.35 1.05 -8.20
N ASP A 289 24.27 1.87 -8.68
CA ASP A 289 25.01 2.85 -7.86
C ASP A 289 24.28 4.20 -7.76
N ILE A 290 23.22 4.36 -8.56
CA ILE A 290 22.45 5.60 -8.62
C ILE A 290 21.44 5.66 -7.48
N GLY A 291 21.60 6.68 -6.64
CA GLY A 291 20.60 7.10 -5.67
C GLY A 291 19.79 8.29 -6.16
N ILE A 292 18.49 8.27 -5.89
CA ILE A 292 17.55 9.33 -6.23
C ILE A 292 16.76 9.71 -4.98
N ALA A 293 16.63 11.02 -4.76
CA ALA A 293 15.81 11.58 -3.70
C ALA A 293 15.01 12.78 -4.25
N LEU A 294 13.74 12.91 -3.87
CA LEU A 294 12.89 14.07 -4.13
C LEU A 294 12.43 14.73 -2.83
N GLU A 295 12.84 15.98 -2.61
CA GLU A 295 12.37 16.80 -1.49
C GLU A 295 11.15 17.62 -1.93
N SER A 296 10.16 17.67 -1.04
CA SER A 296 8.91 18.39 -1.25
C SER A 296 8.87 19.70 -0.45
N PRO A 297 7.94 20.62 -0.76
CA PRO A 297 7.81 21.89 -0.04
C PRO A 297 7.54 21.76 1.47
N SER A 298 6.85 20.70 1.90
CA SER A 298 6.31 20.59 3.27
C SER A 298 6.22 19.17 3.83
N GLU A 299 7.12 18.27 3.40
CA GLU A 299 7.35 16.93 3.96
C GLU A 299 6.27 15.86 3.63
N PHE A 300 5.53 16.02 2.52
CA PHE A 300 4.87 14.97 1.70
C PHE A 300 3.59 14.28 2.26
N LEU A 301 2.58 14.08 1.39
CA LEU A 301 1.20 13.54 1.63
C LEU A 301 0.31 14.40 2.55
N GLY A 302 -0.87 14.76 2.07
CA GLY A 302 -1.74 15.79 2.67
C GLY A 302 -1.34 17.22 2.29
N GLU A 303 -0.09 17.42 1.84
CA GLU A 303 0.40 18.74 1.43
C GLU A 303 -0.17 19.20 0.08
N SER A 304 -0.07 20.50 -0.18
CA SER A 304 -0.28 21.07 -1.51
C SER A 304 0.88 20.72 -2.43
N SER A 305 0.59 20.40 -3.70
CA SER A 305 1.61 20.26 -4.75
C SER A 305 2.36 21.55 -5.06
N LYS A 306 1.80 22.70 -4.66
CA LYS A 306 2.34 24.01 -5.00
C LYS A 306 3.63 24.30 -4.22
N GLY A 307 4.67 24.68 -4.94
CA GLY A 307 5.94 25.11 -4.35
C GLY A 307 7.16 24.60 -5.10
N GLU A 308 8.30 24.69 -4.43
CA GLU A 308 9.58 24.20 -4.95
C GLU A 308 9.76 22.73 -4.65
N TRP A 309 9.99 21.94 -5.69
CA TRP A 309 10.36 20.53 -5.60
C TRP A 309 11.81 20.36 -6.03
N ILE A 310 12.57 19.57 -5.28
CA ILE A 310 14.02 19.41 -5.47
C ILE A 310 14.33 17.93 -5.69
N ILE A 311 14.96 17.59 -6.82
CA ILE A 311 15.48 16.25 -7.06
C ILE A 311 16.99 16.23 -6.87
N PHE A 312 17.46 15.23 -6.13
CA PHE A 312 18.85 14.90 -5.91
C PHE A 312 19.16 13.58 -6.62
N VAL A 313 20.21 13.58 -7.44
CA VAL A 313 20.73 12.39 -8.11
C VAL A 313 22.20 12.27 -7.73
N TYR A 314 22.62 11.07 -7.31
CA TYR A 314 24.00 10.82 -6.93
C TYR A 314 24.46 9.43 -7.35
N ASP A 315 25.77 9.29 -7.52
CA ASP A 315 26.45 8.03 -7.74
C ASP A 315 27.25 7.66 -6.48
N GLU A 316 27.05 6.45 -5.97
CA GLU A 316 27.63 5.98 -4.71
C GLU A 316 29.09 5.51 -4.86
N TYR A 317 29.47 4.94 -6.02
CA TYR A 317 30.75 4.26 -6.21
C TYR A 317 31.59 4.87 -7.33
N THR A 318 32.91 4.68 -7.25
CA THR A 318 33.88 5.15 -8.25
C THR A 318 34.63 3.96 -8.88
N PRO A 319 35.15 4.05 -10.13
CA PRO A 319 34.97 5.14 -11.08
C PRO A 319 33.96 4.78 -12.18
N ASP A 320 32.75 5.30 -12.10
CA ASP A 320 31.72 5.12 -13.11
C ASP A 320 31.14 6.49 -13.51
N GLU A 321 30.67 6.60 -14.76
CA GLU A 321 30.15 7.86 -15.30
C GLU A 321 28.72 7.68 -15.83
N GLY A 322 27.92 8.74 -15.71
CA GLY A 322 26.66 8.81 -16.44
C GLY A 322 26.03 10.19 -16.47
N THR A 323 24.87 10.25 -17.10
CA THR A 323 24.12 11.49 -17.35
C THR A 323 22.70 11.39 -16.83
N PHE A 324 22.28 12.47 -16.18
CA PHE A 324 20.89 12.74 -15.86
C PHE A 324 20.28 13.54 -17.02
N ASP A 325 19.42 12.88 -17.80
CA ASP A 325 18.98 13.38 -19.10
C ASP A 325 17.71 14.21 -18.98
N SER A 326 16.67 13.70 -18.31
CA SER A 326 15.41 14.43 -18.13
C SER A 326 14.58 13.93 -16.95
N TRP A 327 13.64 14.74 -16.47
CA TRP A 327 12.67 14.32 -15.46
C TRP A 327 11.36 15.12 -15.50
N LYS A 328 10.31 14.56 -14.91
CA LYS A 328 9.06 15.26 -14.59
C LYS A 328 8.39 14.64 -13.37
N LEU A 329 7.47 15.39 -12.78
CA LEU A 329 6.65 14.94 -11.67
C LEU A 329 5.20 14.71 -12.12
N ILE A 330 4.57 13.71 -11.53
CA ILE A 330 3.16 13.36 -11.72
C ILE A 330 2.52 13.28 -10.34
N PHE A 331 1.58 14.16 -10.08
CA PHE A 331 0.87 14.30 -8.82
C PHE A 331 -0.48 13.61 -8.89
N TYR A 332 -0.82 12.87 -7.85
CA TYR A 332 -2.13 12.24 -7.68
C TYR A 332 -2.78 12.80 -6.43
N GLY A 333 -3.93 13.45 -6.59
CA GLY A 333 -4.47 14.25 -5.52
C GLY A 333 -5.88 14.73 -5.78
N THR A 334 -6.37 15.56 -4.85
CA THR A 334 -7.70 16.13 -4.90
C THR A 334 -7.63 17.64 -5.06
N SER A 335 -8.62 18.18 -5.77
CA SER A 335 -8.88 19.61 -5.80
C SER A 335 -10.18 19.90 -5.06
N GLU A 336 -10.19 20.96 -4.27
CA GLU A 336 -11.43 21.42 -3.64
C GLU A 336 -12.42 21.82 -4.74
N PRO A 337 -13.70 21.41 -4.66
CA PRO A 337 -14.68 21.77 -5.69
C PRO A 337 -14.76 23.29 -5.80
N THR A 338 -14.57 23.83 -7.01
CA THR A 338 -14.79 25.26 -7.24
C THR A 338 -16.23 25.60 -6.80
N PRO A 339 -16.44 26.54 -5.86
CA PRO A 339 -17.77 26.86 -5.39
C PRO A 339 -18.62 27.27 -6.60
N THR A 340 -19.69 26.52 -6.86
CA THR A 340 -20.64 26.90 -7.91
C THR A 340 -21.16 28.30 -7.55
N PRO A 341 -21.08 29.29 -8.46
CA PRO A 341 -21.55 30.63 -8.16
C PRO A 341 -23.00 30.53 -7.69
N THR A 342 -23.24 30.91 -6.42
CA THR A 342 -24.57 30.90 -5.85
C THR A 342 -25.45 31.80 -6.73
N PRO A 343 -26.57 31.31 -7.30
CA PRO A 343 -27.44 32.15 -8.11
C PRO A 343 -27.82 33.36 -7.28
N THR A 344 -27.54 34.55 -7.80
CA THR A 344 -27.87 35.82 -7.12
C THR A 344 -29.35 35.79 -6.75
N PRO A 345 -29.72 35.99 -5.48
CA PRO A 345 -31.13 35.95 -5.08
C PRO A 345 -31.90 36.95 -5.93
N THR A 346 -32.89 36.43 -6.67
CA THR A 346 -33.82 37.28 -7.43
C THR A 346 -34.50 38.21 -6.43
N PRO A 347 -34.47 39.54 -6.63
CA PRO A 347 -35.06 40.48 -5.67
C PRO A 347 -36.52 40.10 -5.42
N THR A 348 -36.82 39.77 -4.17
CA THR A 348 -38.18 39.44 -3.74
C THR A 348 -39.05 40.69 -3.94
N PRO A 349 -40.18 40.60 -4.66
CA PRO A 349 -41.06 41.76 -4.84
C PRO A 349 -41.51 42.28 -3.48
N THR A 350 -41.36 43.59 -3.28
CA THR A 350 -41.73 44.27 -2.04
C THR A 350 -43.22 44.04 -1.74
N PRO A 351 -43.59 43.52 -0.55
CA PRO A 351 -44.98 43.29 -0.21
C PRO A 351 -45.75 44.62 -0.18
N THR A 352 -46.89 44.65 -0.86
CA THR A 352 -47.84 45.77 -0.84
C THR A 352 -48.43 45.91 0.58
N PRO A 353 -48.52 47.11 1.16
CA PRO A 353 -49.02 47.28 2.53
C PRO A 353 -50.48 46.82 2.67
N THR A 354 -50.71 45.85 3.54
CA THR A 354 -52.04 45.38 3.94
C THR A 354 -52.70 46.39 4.88
N PRO A 355 -54.01 46.73 4.71
CA PRO A 355 -54.70 47.68 5.58
C PRO A 355 -54.82 47.18 7.02
N THR A 356 -54.62 48.11 7.96
CA THR A 356 -54.60 47.90 9.41
C THR A 356 -55.95 47.40 9.94
N PRO A 357 -56.01 46.28 10.71
CA PRO A 357 -57.24 45.84 11.36
C PRO A 357 -57.58 46.67 12.60
N THR A 358 -58.88 46.92 12.78
CA THR A 358 -59.53 47.64 13.89
C THR A 358 -59.32 46.92 15.24
N PRO A 359 -59.10 47.63 16.37
CA PRO A 359 -58.78 47.01 17.65
C PRO A 359 -59.95 46.22 18.26
N THR A 360 -59.67 44.98 18.66
CA THR A 360 -60.55 44.10 19.45
C THR A 360 -60.38 44.39 20.96
N PRO A 361 -61.45 44.38 21.78
CA PRO A 361 -61.36 44.72 23.20
C PRO A 361 -60.55 43.72 24.03
N THR A 362 -59.79 44.28 24.96
CA THR A 362 -58.87 43.62 25.90
C THR A 362 -59.59 42.67 26.86
N PRO A 363 -59.22 41.38 26.96
CA PRO A 363 -59.69 40.51 28.02
C PRO A 363 -59.00 40.78 29.36
N THR A 364 -59.78 40.61 30.43
CA THR A 364 -59.47 40.80 31.85
C THR A 364 -58.35 39.87 32.35
N PRO A 365 -57.48 40.30 33.29
CA PRO A 365 -56.35 39.49 33.76
C PRO A 365 -56.79 38.24 34.54
N THR A 366 -56.26 37.09 34.15
CA THR A 366 -56.36 35.81 34.86
C THR A 366 -55.38 35.80 36.06
N PRO A 367 -55.77 35.30 37.25
CA PRO A 367 -54.90 35.28 38.41
C PRO A 367 -53.68 34.35 38.23
N THR A 368 -52.53 34.84 38.71
CA THR A 368 -51.23 34.16 38.72
C THR A 368 -51.29 32.86 39.53
N PRO A 369 -50.85 31.71 39.00
CA PRO A 369 -50.75 30.48 39.77
C PRO A 369 -49.60 30.55 40.80
N THR A 370 -49.91 30.11 42.02
CA THR A 370 -49.02 29.95 43.17
C THR A 370 -47.86 28.99 42.86
N PRO A 371 -46.62 29.25 43.32
CA PRO A 371 -45.47 28.38 43.06
C PRO A 371 -45.66 26.97 43.65
N THR A 372 -45.45 25.97 42.80
CA THR A 372 -45.41 24.55 43.17
C THR A 372 -44.17 24.26 44.05
N PRO A 373 -44.29 23.53 45.17
CA PRO A 373 -43.14 23.20 46.01
C PRO A 373 -42.15 22.29 45.29
N THR A 374 -40.86 22.63 45.43
CA THR A 374 -39.71 21.87 44.95
C THR A 374 -39.71 20.46 45.56
N PRO A 375 -39.62 19.37 44.78
CA PRO A 375 -39.54 18.02 45.33
C PRO A 375 -38.22 17.80 46.08
N THR A 376 -38.34 17.26 47.28
CA THR A 376 -37.24 16.80 48.15
C THR A 376 -36.45 15.68 47.46
N PRO A 377 -35.11 15.68 47.50
CA PRO A 377 -34.30 14.63 46.88
C PRO A 377 -34.57 13.25 47.51
N THR A 378 -34.87 12.27 46.66
CA THR A 378 -35.04 10.86 47.00
C THR A 378 -33.70 10.29 47.49
N PRO A 379 -33.66 9.53 48.60
CA PRO A 379 -32.42 8.95 49.10
C PRO A 379 -31.83 7.92 48.11
N THR A 380 -30.53 8.04 47.87
CA THR A 380 -29.71 7.13 47.08
C THR A 380 -29.82 5.70 47.63
N PRO A 381 -30.14 4.68 46.82
CA PRO A 381 -30.18 3.30 47.29
C PRO A 381 -28.77 2.83 47.70
N THR A 382 -28.69 2.25 48.89
CA THR A 382 -27.50 1.58 49.44
C THR A 382 -27.09 0.42 48.52
N PRO A 383 -25.79 0.25 48.20
CA PRO A 383 -25.34 -0.84 47.34
C PRO A 383 -25.71 -2.20 47.94
N THR A 384 -26.36 -3.03 47.12
CA THR A 384 -26.68 -4.42 47.46
C THR A 384 -25.36 -5.21 47.51
N PRO A 385 -25.12 -6.05 48.54
CA PRO A 385 -23.89 -6.83 48.62
C PRO A 385 -23.79 -7.79 47.43
N THR A 386 -22.64 -7.73 46.76
CA THR A 386 -22.26 -8.63 45.66
C THR A 386 -22.33 -10.09 46.15
N PRO A 387 -23.03 -11.00 45.44
CA PRO A 387 -23.05 -12.40 45.83
C PRO A 387 -21.64 -12.99 45.77
N THR A 388 -21.26 -13.68 46.85
CA THR A 388 -20.02 -14.45 46.93
C THR A 388 -20.00 -15.49 45.80
N PRO A 389 -18.91 -15.62 45.01
CA PRO A 389 -18.83 -16.63 43.97
C PRO A 389 -18.99 -18.02 44.59
N THR A 390 -19.93 -18.78 44.05
CA THR A 390 -20.12 -20.19 44.37
C THR A 390 -18.87 -20.95 43.90
N PRO A 391 -18.27 -21.85 44.71
CA PRO A 391 -17.08 -22.59 44.30
C PRO A 391 -17.36 -23.38 43.02
N THR A 392 -16.55 -23.12 41.99
CA THR A 392 -16.52 -23.89 40.75
C THR A 392 -16.28 -25.37 41.10
N PRO A 393 -17.09 -26.32 40.58
CA PRO A 393 -16.85 -27.74 40.81
C PRO A 393 -15.47 -28.12 40.25
N THR A 394 -14.67 -28.76 41.10
CA THR A 394 -13.38 -29.35 40.73
C THR A 394 -13.57 -30.28 39.53
N PRO A 395 -12.79 -30.14 38.44
CA PRO A 395 -12.88 -31.05 37.32
C PRO A 395 -12.56 -32.48 37.76
N THR A 396 -13.48 -33.39 37.48
CA THR A 396 -13.27 -34.84 37.60
C THR A 396 -12.09 -35.22 36.70
N PRO A 397 -11.10 -35.99 37.18
CA PRO A 397 -9.99 -36.43 36.33
C PRO A 397 -10.52 -37.26 35.15
N ASP A 398 -10.08 -36.87 33.95
CA ASP A 398 -10.34 -37.52 32.67
C ASP A 398 -9.80 -38.97 32.73
N PRO A 399 -10.54 -40.01 32.29
CA PRO A 399 -10.02 -41.37 32.20
C PRO A 399 -8.71 -41.42 31.40
N THR A 400 -7.71 -42.03 32.01
CA THR A 400 -6.39 -42.27 31.43
C THR A 400 -6.54 -42.99 30.08
N PRO A 401 -6.00 -42.46 28.96
CA PRO A 401 -6.04 -43.17 27.69
C PRO A 401 -5.27 -44.49 27.80
N THR A 402 -5.90 -45.57 27.37
CA THR A 402 -5.30 -46.90 27.29
C THR A 402 -4.16 -46.86 26.26
N PRO A 403 -2.96 -47.41 26.54
CA PRO A 403 -1.86 -47.39 25.60
C PRO A 403 -2.21 -48.16 24.32
N THR A 404 -2.21 -47.47 23.18
CA THR A 404 -2.28 -48.07 21.85
C THR A 404 -0.99 -48.87 21.60
N PRO A 405 -1.05 -50.11 21.09
CA PRO A 405 0.14 -50.90 20.81
C PRO A 405 1.02 -50.24 19.75
N THR A 406 2.29 -50.04 20.08
CA THR A 406 3.36 -49.57 19.20
C THR A 406 3.49 -50.52 17.99
N PRO A 407 3.43 -50.04 16.74
CA PRO A 407 3.78 -50.88 15.59
C PRO A 407 5.26 -51.23 15.63
N THR A 408 5.55 -52.52 15.42
CA THR A 408 6.89 -53.09 15.31
C THR A 408 7.62 -52.48 14.11
N PRO A 409 8.90 -52.07 14.22
CA PRO A 409 9.65 -51.56 13.08
C PRO A 409 9.85 -52.66 12.03
N THR A 410 9.42 -52.39 10.80
CA THR A 410 9.75 -53.18 9.62
C THR A 410 11.25 -53.03 9.32
N PRO A 411 11.98 -54.11 9.02
CA PRO A 411 13.41 -54.01 8.71
C PRO A 411 13.63 -53.22 7.42
N ASP A 412 14.62 -52.34 7.49
CA ASP A 412 15.14 -51.44 6.47
C ASP A 412 15.64 -52.22 5.23
N PRO A 413 15.22 -51.90 4.00
CA PRO A 413 15.80 -52.50 2.81
C PRO A 413 17.25 -52.06 2.64
N THR A 414 18.10 -53.06 2.39
CA THR A 414 19.54 -52.98 2.19
C THR A 414 19.90 -51.98 1.08
N PRO A 415 20.89 -51.09 1.25
CA PRO A 415 21.29 -50.16 0.21
C PRO A 415 21.86 -50.91 -1.00
N THR A 416 21.31 -50.60 -2.18
CA THR A 416 21.83 -51.06 -3.47
C THR A 416 23.00 -50.14 -3.86
N PRO A 417 24.15 -50.67 -4.33
CA PRO A 417 25.29 -49.84 -4.68
C PRO A 417 25.00 -48.97 -5.90
N ASP A 418 25.48 -47.73 -5.79
CA ASP A 418 25.43 -46.63 -6.74
C ASP A 418 26.08 -47.00 -8.10
N PRO A 419 25.40 -46.82 -9.25
CA PRO A 419 26.06 -46.92 -10.54
C PRO A 419 26.96 -45.71 -10.79
N THR A 420 28.19 -46.02 -11.17
CA THR A 420 29.26 -45.10 -11.59
C THR A 420 28.79 -44.12 -12.68
N PRO A 421 29.14 -42.82 -12.62
CA PRO A 421 28.75 -41.86 -13.66
C PRO A 421 29.52 -42.12 -14.96
N GLU A 422 28.79 -42.45 -16.03
CA GLU A 422 29.29 -42.57 -17.38
C GLU A 422 29.30 -41.18 -18.05
N THR A 423 30.46 -40.74 -18.50
CA THR A 423 30.66 -39.46 -19.18
C THR A 423 29.98 -39.47 -20.54
N THR A 424 28.91 -38.68 -20.72
CA THR A 424 28.31 -38.45 -22.03
C THR A 424 28.80 -37.12 -22.62
N PRO A 425 29.26 -37.09 -23.88
CA PRO A 425 29.91 -35.93 -24.50
C PRO A 425 28.92 -34.83 -24.91
N THR A 426 29.40 -33.60 -24.77
CA THR A 426 28.83 -32.34 -25.25
C THR A 426 28.41 -32.39 -26.73
N PRO A 427 27.16 -32.02 -27.09
CA PRO A 427 26.82 -31.75 -28.47
C PRO A 427 27.22 -30.31 -28.88
N THR A 428 27.99 -30.24 -29.97
CA THR A 428 28.35 -29.04 -30.74
C THR A 428 27.11 -28.37 -31.36
N PRO A 429 26.97 -27.03 -31.30
CA PRO A 429 25.87 -26.31 -31.97
C PRO A 429 26.10 -26.17 -33.49
N THR A 430 25.03 -26.19 -34.28
CA THR A 430 25.01 -25.84 -35.72
C THR A 430 23.71 -25.05 -36.00
N PRO A 431 23.69 -24.06 -36.93
CA PRO A 431 23.00 -22.78 -36.75
C PRO A 431 21.65 -22.62 -37.48
N SER A 432 20.99 -21.48 -37.21
CA SER A 432 19.76 -20.87 -37.77
C SER A 432 18.45 -21.58 -37.40
N ASP A 433 17.45 -20.91 -36.81
CA ASP A 433 16.77 -19.71 -37.34
C ASP A 433 16.62 -18.54 -36.36
N GLN A 434 16.67 -17.33 -36.94
CA GLN A 434 16.58 -16.04 -36.25
C GLN A 434 15.17 -15.73 -35.77
N VAL A 435 15.06 -15.40 -34.48
CA VAL A 435 14.10 -14.40 -34.00
C VAL A 435 14.91 -13.34 -33.28
N ASN A 436 14.99 -12.15 -33.89
CA ASN A 436 15.63 -10.98 -33.32
C ASN A 436 14.91 -10.58 -32.03
N VAL A 437 15.54 -10.77 -30.88
CA VAL A 437 15.32 -9.90 -29.72
C VAL A 437 16.68 -9.34 -29.38
N SER A 438 16.89 -8.11 -29.83
CA SER A 438 18.15 -7.43 -29.73
C SER A 438 18.45 -7.12 -28.27
N TYR A 439 19.52 -7.73 -27.74
CA TYR A 439 20.32 -7.07 -26.72
C TYR A 439 20.85 -5.76 -27.32
N PHE A 440 20.35 -4.64 -26.81
CA PHE A 440 21.03 -3.37 -26.90
C PHE A 440 21.25 -2.87 -25.49
N ILE A 441 22.48 -3.04 -25.00
CA ILE A 441 23.07 -2.13 -24.04
C ILE A 441 23.20 -0.81 -24.81
N ASN A 442 22.22 0.07 -24.64
CA ASN A 442 22.28 1.48 -25.00
C ASN A 442 21.61 2.20 -23.83
N ASN A 443 22.45 2.69 -22.93
CA ASN A 443 22.08 3.35 -21.69
C ASN A 443 21.25 4.59 -22.00
N SER A 444 19.95 4.53 -21.71
CA SER A 444 19.00 5.63 -21.58
C SER A 444 17.71 5.00 -21.05
N PHE A 445 17.52 5.00 -19.73
CA PHE A 445 16.35 4.37 -19.11
C PHE A 445 15.39 5.43 -18.57
N LEU A 446 14.11 5.35 -18.94
CA LEU A 446 13.02 6.09 -18.32
C LEU A 446 12.52 5.32 -17.08
N LEU A 447 12.96 5.71 -15.89
CA LEU A 447 12.48 5.17 -14.61
C LEU A 447 11.28 5.99 -14.12
N SER A 448 10.20 5.34 -13.68
CA SER A 448 9.15 5.98 -12.88
C SER A 448 9.30 5.55 -11.42
N PHE A 449 9.46 6.48 -10.47
CA PHE A 449 9.56 6.21 -9.03
C PHE A 449 8.37 6.84 -8.29
N PHE A 450 7.73 6.12 -7.38
CA PHE A 450 6.70 6.70 -6.53
C PHE A 450 7.28 7.00 -5.14
N LEU A 451 7.11 8.23 -4.69
CA LEU A 451 7.66 8.69 -3.42
C LEU A 451 6.52 8.96 -2.43
N LEU A 452 6.63 8.49 -1.18
CA LEU A 452 5.72 8.82 -0.08
C LEU A 452 6.37 9.62 1.07
N ALA A 453 7.69 9.79 1.12
CA ALA A 453 8.38 10.64 2.10
C ALA A 453 9.89 10.78 1.79
N ILE A 454 10.53 11.85 2.27
CA ILE A 454 11.99 12.05 2.25
C ILE A 454 12.63 12.49 3.58
N ILE A 455 13.74 11.79 3.83
CA ILE A 455 15.02 12.06 4.52
C ILE A 455 15.05 12.82 5.85
N GLN A 456 15.40 12.07 6.91
CA GLN A 456 16.60 12.36 7.70
C GLN A 456 17.12 11.07 8.35
N PHE A 457 18.09 10.41 7.70
CA PHE A 457 19.33 9.85 8.27
C PHE A 457 19.97 8.86 7.27
N ILE A 458 21.14 9.23 6.78
CA ILE A 458 22.19 8.31 6.34
C ILE A 458 22.61 7.53 7.58
N ILE A 459 22.28 6.23 7.68
CA ILE A 459 23.06 5.27 8.46
C ILE A 459 23.02 3.92 7.72
N PHE A 460 24.22 3.49 7.32
CA PHE A 460 24.72 2.20 6.84
C PHE A 460 23.79 0.98 6.75
#